data_AF-A0A438EVF1-F1
#
_entry.id   AF-A0A438EVF1-F1
#
_cell.length_a   1.000
_cell.length_b   1.000
_cell.length_c   1.000
_cell.angle_alpha   90.00
_cell.angle_beta   90.00
_cell.angle_gamma   90.00
#
_symmetry.space_group_name_H-M   'P 1'
#
loop_
_entity.id
_entity.type
_entity.pdbx_description
1 polymer ?
#
loop_
_entity_poly.entity_id
_entity_poly.type
_entity_poly.pdbx_seq_one_letter_code
_entity_poly.pdbx_strand_id
1 'polypeptide(L)'
;MANAHRRVNAMAKIKINGVRFTEEQDMRERIANAYQQLLSENPGWKADIGGLLLKQISPQKRMALRFTVAFWQSSWEIVKEDILGLFKEFHDQNSFIKSLNHTFLVLIPKKGGVEDLGDYRSISLLGGLYKLLVKVLANRLKKVIGKVISPDQNAFIKGRQILDGSLIRK
;
A
#
# COMPACT_ATOMS: atom_id res chain seq x y z
N MET A 1 -10.15 -6.52 24.06
CA MET A 1 -11.01 -7.67 23.69
C MET A 1 -10.87 -7.94 22.18
N ALA A 2 -9.70 -8.43 21.73
CA ALA A 2 -9.31 -8.52 20.30
C ALA A 2 -9.17 -9.97 19.78
N ASN A 3 -9.61 -10.97 20.56
CA ASN A 3 -9.27 -12.38 20.32
C ASN A 3 -10.35 -13.21 19.60
N ALA A 4 -11.57 -12.69 19.37
CA ALA A 4 -12.64 -13.48 18.76
C ALA A 4 -12.50 -13.64 17.23
N HIS A 5 -11.89 -12.67 16.54
CA HIS A 5 -11.85 -12.65 15.06
C HIS A 5 -10.74 -13.50 14.42
N ARG A 6 -9.81 -14.05 15.22
CA ARG A 6 -8.64 -14.77 14.68
C ARG A 6 -9.03 -16.06 13.94
N ARG A 7 -10.17 -16.67 14.27
CA ARG A 7 -10.67 -17.91 13.66
C ARG A 7 -11.24 -17.74 12.24
N VAL A 8 -11.51 -16.52 11.79
CA VAL A 8 -12.15 -16.27 10.47
C VAL A 8 -11.13 -15.90 9.38
N ASN A 9 -9.90 -15.52 9.76
CA ASN A 9 -8.82 -15.16 8.83
C ASN A 9 -7.82 -16.32 8.63
N ALA A 10 -8.30 -17.55 8.63
CA ALA A 10 -7.49 -18.73 8.31
C ALA A 10 -7.77 -19.17 6.87
N MET A 11 -6.71 -19.28 6.07
CA MET A 11 -6.79 -19.78 4.69
C MET A 11 -6.36 -21.25 4.69
N ALA A 12 -7.33 -22.16 4.67
CA ALA A 12 -7.07 -23.61 4.64
C ALA A 12 -6.86 -24.16 3.22
N LYS A 13 -7.33 -23.44 2.21
CA LYS A 13 -7.20 -23.79 0.80
C LYS A 13 -7.37 -22.54 -0.07
N ILE A 14 -6.76 -22.55 -1.24
CA ILE A 14 -6.91 -21.48 -2.23
C ILE A 14 -6.98 -22.07 -3.65
N LYS A 15 -7.72 -21.39 -4.52
CA LYS A 15 -7.81 -21.67 -5.95
C LYS A 15 -7.18 -20.50 -6.72
N ILE A 16 -6.18 -20.82 -7.52
CA ILE A 16 -5.47 -19.86 -8.40
C ILE A 16 -5.48 -20.46 -9.81
N ASN A 17 -6.01 -19.71 -10.78
CA ASN A 17 -6.12 -20.15 -12.19
C ASN A 17 -6.81 -21.52 -12.35
N GLY A 18 -7.85 -21.81 -11.57
CA GLY A 18 -8.57 -23.08 -11.66
C GLY A 18 -8.02 -24.21 -10.79
N VAL A 19 -6.77 -24.12 -10.32
CA VAL A 19 -6.09 -25.17 -9.56
C VAL A 19 -6.20 -24.91 -8.06
N ARG A 20 -6.54 -25.95 -7.28
CA ARG A 20 -6.69 -25.88 -5.82
C ARG A 20 -5.39 -26.27 -5.12
N PHE A 21 -5.03 -25.54 -4.08
CA PHE A 21 -3.87 -25.75 -3.23
C PHE A 21 -4.30 -25.82 -1.76
N THR A 22 -3.70 -26.74 -1.00
CA THR A 22 -3.96 -26.99 0.43
C THR A 22 -2.70 -26.87 1.30
N GLU A 23 -1.51 -26.99 0.70
CA GLU A 23 -0.23 -26.85 1.41
C GLU A 23 0.15 -25.38 1.59
N GLU A 24 0.45 -24.98 2.84
CA GLU A 24 0.68 -23.58 3.21
C GLU A 24 1.84 -22.94 2.42
N GLN A 25 2.93 -23.68 2.23
CA GLN A 25 4.11 -23.17 1.52
C GLN A 25 3.81 -22.91 0.03
N ASP A 26 3.15 -23.85 -0.63
CA ASP A 26 2.72 -23.72 -2.03
C ASP A 26 1.72 -22.60 -2.22
N MET A 27 0.78 -22.44 -1.27
CA MET A 27 -0.15 -21.31 -1.28
C MET A 27 0.59 -19.99 -1.20
N ARG A 28 1.52 -19.84 -0.25
CA ARG A 28 2.30 -18.61 -0.07
C ARG A 28 3.09 -18.26 -1.32
N GLU A 29 3.78 -19.22 -1.90
CA GLU A 29 4.58 -19.02 -3.10
C GLU A 29 3.70 -18.63 -4.29
N ARG A 30 2.60 -19.33 -4.53
CA ARG A 30 1.71 -19.03 -5.66
C ARG A 30 0.98 -17.71 -5.51
N ILE A 31 0.58 -17.35 -4.30
CA ILE A 31 0.02 -16.01 -3.99
C ILE A 31 1.08 -14.94 -4.27
N ALA A 32 2.30 -15.12 -3.77
CA ALA A 32 3.39 -14.17 -3.99
C ALA A 32 3.67 -13.98 -5.48
N ASN A 33 3.77 -15.07 -6.24
CA ASN A 33 4.01 -15.04 -7.69
C ASN A 33 2.85 -14.38 -8.44
N ALA A 34 1.60 -14.68 -8.09
CA ALA A 34 0.42 -14.06 -8.70
C ALA A 34 0.40 -12.54 -8.48
N TYR A 35 0.69 -12.08 -7.27
CA TYR A 35 0.79 -10.64 -6.99
C TYR A 35 2.03 -10.00 -7.60
N GLN A 36 3.17 -10.69 -7.65
CA GLN A 36 4.36 -10.18 -8.35
C GLN A 36 4.07 -9.96 -9.82
N GLN A 37 3.41 -10.91 -10.49
CA GLN A 37 3.02 -10.78 -11.89
C GLN A 37 1.99 -9.65 -12.10
N LEU A 38 0.98 -9.55 -11.22
CA LEU A 38 -0.04 -8.51 -11.29
C LEU A 38 0.53 -7.10 -11.01
N LEU A 39 1.58 -7.02 -10.19
CA LEU A 39 2.27 -5.76 -9.87
C LEU A 39 3.46 -5.49 -10.80
N SER A 40 3.89 -6.47 -11.61
CA SER A 40 4.88 -6.31 -12.66
C SER A 40 4.20 -5.87 -13.97
N GLU A 41 3.65 -4.67 -13.96
CA GLU A 41 3.29 -3.97 -15.19
C GLU A 41 4.32 -2.88 -15.48
N ASN A 42 4.64 -2.72 -16.77
CA ASN A 42 5.66 -1.83 -17.31
C ASN A 42 4.98 -0.52 -17.78
N PRO A 43 5.04 0.61 -17.05
CA PRO A 43 4.28 1.80 -17.42
C PRO A 43 5.23 2.95 -17.73
N GLY A 44 5.37 3.30 -19.01
CA GLY A 44 6.10 4.50 -19.46
C GLY A 44 5.54 5.83 -18.91
N TRP A 45 4.42 5.79 -18.19
CA TRP A 45 3.81 6.94 -17.50
C TRP A 45 4.18 7.04 -16.01
N LYS A 46 4.81 6.02 -15.44
CA LYS A 46 5.21 6.01 -14.03
C LYS A 46 6.51 6.81 -13.91
N ALA A 47 6.56 7.78 -13.01
CA ALA A 47 7.84 8.38 -12.62
C ALA A 47 8.80 7.24 -12.24
N ASP A 48 10.01 7.25 -12.78
CA ASP A 48 11.00 6.21 -12.51
C ASP A 48 11.50 6.36 -11.06
N ILE A 49 10.83 5.67 -10.14
CA ILE A 49 11.26 5.52 -8.75
C ILE A 49 12.25 4.32 -8.63
N GLY A 50 12.76 3.82 -9.76
CA GLY A 50 13.36 2.51 -9.96
C GLY A 50 14.88 2.45 -10.06
N GLY A 51 15.63 3.54 -9.88
CA GLY A 51 17.09 3.52 -9.80
C GLY A 51 17.53 3.90 -8.40
N LEU A 52 17.78 2.96 -7.48
CA LEU A 52 19.11 2.69 -6.93
C LEU A 52 19.09 1.42 -6.05
N LEU A 53 20.20 0.69 -6.03
CA LEU A 53 20.46 -0.48 -5.18
C LEU A 53 21.26 -0.03 -3.95
N LEU A 54 20.65 -0.01 -2.76
CA LEU A 54 21.41 0.23 -1.53
C LEU A 54 21.99 -1.08 -1.01
N LYS A 55 23.32 -1.14 -0.96
CA LYS A 55 24.04 -2.08 -0.09
C LYS A 55 23.59 -1.87 1.35
N GLN A 56 23.01 -2.92 1.92
CA GLN A 56 22.82 -3.20 3.34
C GLN A 56 22.34 -2.04 4.23
N ILE A 57 21.02 -1.90 4.33
CA ILE A 57 20.38 -1.25 5.48
C ILE A 57 20.47 -2.21 6.67
N SER A 58 21.04 -1.74 7.79
CA SER A 58 21.17 -2.51 9.02
C SER A 58 19.81 -2.99 9.55
N PRO A 59 19.74 -4.14 10.25
CA PRO A 59 18.49 -4.68 10.79
C PRO A 59 17.65 -3.67 11.60
N GLN A 60 18.30 -2.71 12.26
CA GLN A 60 17.69 -1.66 13.06
C GLN A 60 16.90 -0.65 12.20
N LYS A 61 17.37 -0.32 10.99
CA LYS A 61 16.67 0.58 10.06
C LYS A 61 15.49 -0.09 9.33
N ARG A 62 15.44 -1.42 9.24
CA ARG A 62 14.23 -2.14 8.76
C ARG A 62 13.03 -1.97 9.70
N MET A 63 13.30 -1.65 10.97
CA MET A 63 12.28 -1.48 12.00
C MET A 63 11.44 -0.20 11.81
N ALA A 64 11.97 0.79 11.05
CA ALA A 64 11.25 1.99 10.63
C ALA A 64 9.92 1.70 9.91
N LEU A 65 9.82 0.52 9.26
CA LEU A 65 8.63 0.09 8.55
C LEU A 65 7.47 -0.33 9.48
N ARG A 66 7.74 -0.62 10.76
CA ARG A 66 6.76 -1.19 11.71
C ARG A 66 6.40 -0.30 12.90
N PHE A 67 6.92 0.93 12.96
CA PHE A 67 6.67 1.79 14.11
C PHE A 67 5.25 2.35 14.14
N THR A 68 4.66 2.34 15.33
CA THR A 68 3.33 2.89 15.62
C THR A 68 3.33 4.41 15.50
N VAL A 69 2.16 5.03 15.39
CA VAL A 69 2.02 6.50 15.40
C VAL A 69 2.66 7.10 16.66
N ALA A 70 2.51 6.42 17.81
CA ALA A 70 3.10 6.86 19.07
C ALA A 70 4.63 6.98 19.02
N PHE A 71 5.32 6.04 18.37
CA PHE A 71 6.76 6.13 18.17
C PHE A 71 7.14 7.37 17.36
N TRP A 72 6.43 7.64 16.25
CA TRP A 72 6.73 8.80 15.42
C TRP A 72 6.53 10.12 16.18
N GLN A 73 5.53 10.18 17.05
CA GLN A 73 5.28 11.34 17.90
C GLN A 73 6.36 11.49 18.97
N SER A 74 6.75 10.42 19.65
CA SER A 74 7.75 10.47 20.72
C SER A 74 9.16 10.74 20.22
N SER A 75 9.49 10.24 19.03
CA SER A 75 10.83 10.31 18.46
C SER A 75 10.98 11.39 17.41
N TRP A 76 9.96 12.24 17.20
CA TRP A 76 9.93 13.27 16.15
C TRP A 76 11.18 14.15 16.17
N GLU A 77 11.55 14.68 17.34
CA GLU A 77 12.72 15.55 17.50
C GLU A 77 14.04 14.89 17.09
N ILE A 78 14.09 13.56 17.14
CA ILE A 78 15.26 12.77 16.75
C ILE A 78 15.24 12.48 15.24
N VAL A 79 14.09 12.08 14.70
CA VAL A 79 14.00 11.55 13.32
C VAL A 79 13.61 12.60 12.26
N LYS A 80 13.19 13.81 12.67
CA LYS A 80 12.65 14.82 11.74
C LYS A 80 13.65 15.23 10.66
N GLU A 81 14.91 15.42 10.99
CA GLU A 81 15.93 15.87 10.03
C GLU A 81 16.20 14.77 8.99
N ASP A 82 16.28 13.51 9.41
CA ASP A 82 16.43 12.38 8.49
C ASP A 82 15.24 12.25 7.53
N ILE A 83 14.01 12.44 8.03
CA ILE A 83 12.79 12.39 7.21
C ILE A 83 12.76 13.55 6.20
N LEU A 84 13.11 14.76 6.64
CA LEU A 84 13.17 15.93 5.76
C LEU A 84 14.27 15.78 4.70
N GLY A 85 15.43 15.25 5.08
CA GLY A 85 16.52 14.90 4.16
C GLY A 85 16.05 13.89 3.10
N LEU A 86 15.36 12.83 3.51
CA LEU A 86 14.78 11.84 2.59
C LEU A 86 13.78 12.47 1.61
N PHE A 87 12.93 13.39 2.08
CA PHE A 87 11.96 14.06 1.21
C PHE A 87 12.62 15.06 0.26
N LYS A 88 13.69 15.72 0.70
CA LYS A 88 14.50 16.59 -0.16
C LYS A 88 15.19 15.78 -1.25
N GLU A 89 15.82 14.66 -0.90
CA GLU A 89 16.44 13.76 -1.87
C GLU A 89 15.43 13.24 -2.90
N PHE A 90 14.24 12.81 -2.45
CA PHE A 90 13.15 12.42 -3.34
C PHE A 90 12.74 13.54 -4.30
N HIS A 91 12.62 14.76 -3.78
CA HIS A 91 12.24 15.92 -4.58
C HIS A 91 13.30 16.26 -5.64
N ASP A 92 14.57 16.18 -5.27
CA ASP A 92 15.68 16.58 -6.14
C ASP A 92 16.02 15.50 -7.17
N GLN A 93 15.95 14.22 -6.79
CA GLN A 93 16.35 13.09 -7.64
C GLN A 93 15.18 12.39 -8.34
N ASN A 94 13.93 12.71 -7.99
CA ASN A 94 12.71 12.00 -8.42
C ASN A 94 12.72 10.48 -8.13
N SER A 95 13.57 10.02 -7.21
CA SER A 95 13.76 8.61 -6.88
C SER A 95 13.50 8.35 -5.39
N PHE A 96 13.03 7.15 -5.04
CA PHE A 96 12.76 6.78 -3.65
C PHE A 96 13.38 5.43 -3.31
N ILE A 97 13.67 5.23 -2.02
CA ILE A 97 14.35 4.02 -1.55
C ILE A 97 13.47 2.78 -1.80
N LYS A 98 13.92 1.89 -2.70
CA LYS A 98 13.23 0.64 -3.07
C LYS A 98 12.86 -0.25 -1.88
N SER A 99 13.69 -0.28 -0.84
CA SER A 99 13.43 -1.10 0.36
C SER A 99 12.21 -0.63 1.16
N LEU A 100 11.76 0.61 0.96
CA LEU A 100 10.52 1.12 1.57
C LEU A 100 9.26 0.66 0.81
N ASN A 101 9.41 0.16 -0.42
CA ASN A 101 8.34 -0.46 -1.20
C ASN A 101 8.12 -1.93 -0.82
N HIS A 102 8.91 -2.48 0.10
CA HIS A 102 8.66 -3.83 0.62
C HIS A 102 7.35 -3.82 1.40
N THR A 103 6.34 -4.46 0.81
CA THR A 103 4.97 -4.46 1.33
C THR A 103 4.68 -5.80 1.97
N PHE A 104 4.14 -5.81 3.19
CA PHE A 104 3.52 -7.03 3.71
C PHE A 104 2.09 -7.10 3.17
N LEU A 105 1.79 -8.12 2.36
CA LEU A 105 0.43 -8.35 1.89
C LEU A 105 -0.35 -9.12 2.95
N VAL A 106 -1.52 -8.61 3.30
CA VAL A 106 -2.50 -9.29 4.15
C VAL A 106 -3.75 -9.55 3.33
N LEU A 107 -4.20 -10.81 3.30
CA LEU A 107 -5.43 -11.20 2.61
C LEU A 107 -6.57 -11.31 3.61
N ILE A 108 -7.64 -10.54 3.37
CA ILE A 108 -8.87 -10.59 4.18
C ILE A 108 -10.00 -11.15 3.33
N PRO A 109 -10.66 -12.24 3.74
CA PRO A 109 -11.77 -12.81 2.99
C PRO A 109 -12.93 -11.81 2.88
N LYS A 110 -13.52 -11.65 1.69
CA LYS A 110 -14.71 -10.78 1.50
C LYS A 110 -16.00 -11.41 2.04
N LYS A 111 -16.05 -12.74 2.09
CA LYS A 111 -17.20 -13.57 2.52
C LYS A 111 -16.68 -14.87 3.16
N GLY A 112 -17.54 -15.65 3.82
CA GLY A 112 -17.18 -16.96 4.37
C GLY A 112 -16.96 -18.01 3.28
N GLY A 113 -16.12 -19.02 3.56
CA GLY A 113 -15.92 -20.18 2.67
C GLY A 113 -15.24 -19.87 1.34
N VAL A 114 -14.49 -18.78 1.26
CA VAL A 114 -13.79 -18.36 0.04
C VAL A 114 -12.65 -19.31 -0.31
N GLU A 115 -12.51 -19.60 -1.60
CA GLU A 115 -11.40 -20.39 -2.15
C GLU A 115 -10.66 -19.61 -3.24
N ASP A 116 -11.34 -18.80 -4.05
CA ASP A 116 -10.69 -18.05 -5.13
C ASP A 116 -9.91 -16.83 -4.62
N LEU A 117 -8.71 -16.60 -5.17
CA LEU A 117 -7.87 -15.43 -4.82
C LEU A 117 -8.61 -14.09 -5.01
N GLY A 118 -9.49 -14.00 -6.02
CA GLY A 118 -10.31 -12.81 -6.28
C GLY A 118 -11.35 -12.49 -5.19
N ASP A 119 -11.70 -13.46 -4.35
CA ASP A 119 -12.61 -13.29 -3.21
C ASP A 119 -11.89 -12.78 -1.96
N TYR A 120 -10.57 -12.61 -2.01
CA TYR A 120 -9.82 -11.92 -0.97
C TYR A 120 -9.64 -10.43 -1.31
N ARG A 121 -9.70 -9.60 -0.27
CA ARG A 121 -9.25 -8.22 -0.32
C ARG A 121 -7.81 -8.18 0.15
N SER A 122 -6.88 -7.83 -0.74
CA SER A 122 -5.49 -7.59 -0.37
C SER A 122 -5.33 -6.22 0.28
N ILE A 123 -4.71 -6.20 1.45
CA ILE A 123 -4.23 -4.99 2.11
C ILE A 123 -2.71 -4.97 2.03
N SER A 124 -2.19 -3.91 1.42
CA SER A 124 -0.77 -3.60 1.39
C SER A 124 -0.36 -2.89 2.67
N LEU A 125 0.36 -3.57 3.56
CA LEU A 125 0.95 -2.97 4.74
C LEU A 125 2.31 -2.35 4.38
N LEU A 126 2.25 -1.08 4.03
CA LEU A 126 3.40 -0.24 3.72
C LEU A 126 4.00 0.35 4.99
N GLY A 127 5.31 0.60 4.94
CA GLY A 127 6.04 1.22 6.03
C GLY A 127 5.58 2.64 6.37
N GLY A 128 5.81 3.06 7.62
CA GLY A 128 5.45 4.40 8.11
C GLY A 128 6.01 5.54 7.24
N LEU A 129 7.28 5.44 6.84
CA LEU A 129 7.93 6.44 5.98
C LEU A 129 7.27 6.58 4.61
N TYR A 130 6.91 5.46 3.98
CA TYR A 130 6.19 5.48 2.71
C TYR A 130 4.82 6.17 2.85
N LYS A 131 4.09 5.86 3.93
CA LYS A 131 2.79 6.50 4.23
C LYS A 131 2.92 8.00 4.44
N LEU A 132 3.99 8.46 5.10
CA LEU A 132 4.27 9.88 5.29
C LEU A 132 4.50 10.58 3.93
N LEU A 133 5.33 10.00 3.05
CA LEU A 133 5.59 10.56 1.73
C LEU A 133 4.30 10.68 0.91
N VAL A 134 3.53 9.59 0.79
CA VAL A 134 2.28 9.58 0.03
C VAL A 134 1.29 10.59 0.61
N LYS A 135 1.26 10.77 1.93
CA LYS A 135 0.41 11.79 2.57
C LYS A 135 0.81 13.22 2.17
N VAL A 136 2.11 13.52 2.13
CA VAL A 136 2.61 14.82 1.66
C VAL A 136 2.21 15.05 0.20
N LEU A 137 2.41 14.06 -0.68
CA LEU A 137 2.03 14.14 -2.08
C LEU A 137 0.53 14.34 -2.26
N ALA A 138 -0.30 13.56 -1.56
CA ALA A 138 -1.75 13.70 -1.59
C ALA A 138 -2.21 15.09 -1.13
N ASN A 139 -1.58 15.64 -0.08
CA ASN A 139 -1.89 16.99 0.40
C ASN A 139 -1.50 18.09 -0.61
N ARG A 140 -0.42 17.89 -1.37
CA ARG A 140 -0.03 18.80 -2.47
C ARG A 140 -1.03 18.70 -3.63
N LEU A 141 -1.33 17.48 -4.07
CA LEU A 141 -2.28 17.22 -5.17
C LEU A 141 -3.68 17.76 -4.85
N LYS A 142 -4.12 17.63 -3.59
CA LYS A 142 -5.41 18.15 -3.11
C LYS A 142 -5.63 19.65 -3.40
N LYS A 143 -4.57 20.45 -3.50
CA LYS A 143 -4.68 21.89 -3.82
C LYS A 143 -5.09 22.16 -5.26
N VAL A 144 -4.80 21.23 -6.17
CA VAL A 144 -5.00 21.40 -7.62
C VAL A 144 -5.99 20.40 -8.22
N ILE A 145 -6.28 19.30 -7.52
CA ILE A 145 -7.05 18.17 -8.06
C ILE A 145 -8.42 18.58 -8.60
N GLY A 146 -9.11 19.52 -7.94
CA GLY A 146 -10.42 20.01 -8.37
C GLY A 146 -10.44 20.76 -9.70
N LYS A 147 -9.28 21.19 -10.20
CA LYS A 147 -9.13 21.83 -11.53
C LYS A 147 -8.78 20.84 -12.65
N VAL A 148 -8.33 19.64 -12.28
CA VAL A 148 -7.80 18.63 -13.22
C VAL A 148 -8.83 17.52 -13.47
N ILE A 149 -9.67 17.23 -12.49
CA ILE A 149 -10.69 16.18 -12.56
C ILE A 149 -12.01 16.69 -13.12
N SER A 150 -12.77 15.80 -13.75
CA SER A 150 -14.13 16.12 -14.20
C SER A 150 -15.02 16.52 -13.01
N PRO A 151 -15.98 17.46 -13.17
CA PRO A 151 -17.02 17.73 -12.20
C PRO A 151 -17.76 16.46 -11.72
N ASP A 152 -17.89 15.45 -12.57
CA ASP A 152 -18.64 14.22 -12.27
C ASP A 152 -17.84 13.22 -11.41
N GLN A 153 -16.53 13.45 -11.22
CA GLN A 153 -15.68 12.62 -10.37
C GLN A 153 -15.86 12.97 -8.89
N ASN A 154 -16.81 12.31 -8.24
CA ASN A 154 -17.23 12.65 -6.88
C ASN A 154 -16.50 11.88 -5.77
N ALA A 155 -15.92 10.72 -6.06
CA ALA A 155 -15.24 9.90 -5.06
C ALA A 155 -13.86 10.46 -4.67
N PHE A 156 -13.54 10.40 -3.37
CA PHE A 156 -12.23 10.76 -2.80
C PHE A 156 -11.78 12.22 -2.99
N ILE A 157 -12.70 13.13 -3.31
CA ILE A 157 -12.43 14.56 -3.45
C ILE A 157 -13.01 15.32 -2.25
N LYS A 158 -12.21 16.20 -1.65
CA LYS A 158 -12.70 17.02 -0.52
C LYS A 158 -13.87 17.90 -0.98
N GLY A 159 -14.98 17.83 -0.26
CA GLY A 159 -16.16 18.65 -0.51
C GLY A 159 -17.14 18.08 -1.53
N ARG A 160 -16.85 16.92 -2.13
CA ARG A 160 -17.80 16.16 -2.96
C ARG A 160 -18.32 14.96 -2.17
N GLN A 161 -19.60 14.69 -2.29
CA GLN A 161 -20.28 13.57 -1.65
C GLN A 161 -20.57 12.48 -2.68
N ILE A 162 -20.67 11.22 -2.21
CA ILE A 162 -21.02 10.10 -3.10
C ILE A 162 -22.41 10.30 -3.74
N LEU A 163 -23.32 10.98 -3.03
CA LEU A 163 -24.67 11.28 -3.49
C LEU A 163 -24.68 12.26 -4.68
N ASP A 164 -23.68 13.15 -4.76
CA ASP A 164 -23.57 14.13 -5.86
C ASP A 164 -23.42 13.45 -7.23
N GLY A 165 -22.83 12.25 -7.28
CA GLY A 165 -22.70 11.47 -8.51
C GLY A 165 -23.93 10.62 -8.86
N SER A 166 -24.81 10.34 -7.89
CA SER A 166 -26.00 9.52 -8.10
C SER A 166 -27.13 10.29 -8.78
N LEU A 167 -27.15 11.63 -8.66
CA LEU A 167 -28.18 12.50 -9.23
C LEU A 167 -28.03 12.74 -10.74
N ILE A 168 -26.88 12.43 -11.34
CA ILE A 168 -26.59 12.68 -12.76
C ILE A 168 -27.10 11.53 -13.68
N ARG A 169 -27.65 10.45 -13.10
CA ARG A 169 -28.39 9.43 -13.87
C ARG A 169 -29.90 9.73 -13.86
N LYS A 170 -30.35 10.66 -14.69
CA LYS A 170 -31.72 10.71 -15.21
C LYS A 170 -31.69 11.10 -16.67
#